data_AF-A0A183V8E8-F1
#
_entry.id   AF-A0A183V8E8-F1
#
_cell.length_a   1.000
_cell.length_b   1.000
_cell.length_c   1.000
_cell.angle_alpha   90.00
_cell.angle_beta   90.00
_cell.angle_gamma   90.00
#
_symmetry.space_group_name_H-M   'P 1'
#
loop_
_entity.id
_entity.type
_entity.pdbx_description
1 polymer ?
#
loop_
_entity_poly.entity_id
_entity_poly.type
_entity_poly.pdbx_seq_one_letter_code
_entity_poly.pdbx_strand_id
1 'polypeptide(L)'
;MNGSTVLVWMDSAPFWQTNGSLTFPGDINLRWEDYKEIVQPDKASFWLMLGSLVLFIVWIVFLTFYLSRILGPIVGFFLTRVARLKGYNGYVSLGSFSISLMAGKMMFRDLQWSTCDYSFRCNDGWIIFSYWKFVSAKPIPNPSDTSRLHLSLNGLQIHVYNRLSNYRSVAKWFGLERLFGSLKEDSSSSATRKLTRKEEEEWDSYYDSLWSLFGYIKLDIASGTVIAGNAMLPSAFVLIFENCVSKIVLKEFPGGIDRALVSVVGDAENVRISLVKCAEFETKGPAYFIGRRDPPPRTMGDGFAVLQTAHLKFYYNQSILGIVKEEVQSLSVDQPVWESVWRLGKNTVVSYGPWADAQRVLLYNYFFPPEQRTVDVT
;
A
#
# COMPACT_ATOMS: atom_id res chain seq x y z
N MET A 1 -57.60 2.63 -59.74
CA MET A 1 -57.56 2.71 -58.27
C MET A 1 -57.40 1.31 -57.71
N ASN A 2 -56.31 1.12 -56.97
CA ASN A 2 -55.94 0.06 -56.02
C ASN A 2 -56.14 -1.42 -56.36
N GLY A 3 -55.01 -2.11 -56.55
CA GLY A 3 -54.80 -3.52 -56.27
C GLY A 3 -53.33 -3.76 -55.91
N SER A 4 -53.10 -4.12 -54.66
CA SER A 4 -51.83 -4.18 -53.92
C SER A 4 -50.77 -5.16 -54.45
N THR A 5 -49.52 -4.70 -54.61
CA THR A 5 -48.33 -5.55 -54.76
C THR A 5 -47.72 -5.82 -53.39
N VAL A 6 -47.83 -7.05 -52.90
CA VAL A 6 -47.16 -7.51 -51.68
C VAL A 6 -45.72 -7.89 -52.02
N LEU A 7 -44.75 -7.16 -51.47
CA LEU A 7 -43.33 -7.49 -51.48
C LEU A 7 -43.09 -8.67 -50.53
N VAL A 8 -42.84 -9.85 -51.09
CA VAL A 8 -42.33 -11.01 -50.35
C VAL A 8 -40.85 -10.80 -50.11
N TRP A 9 -40.45 -10.64 -48.84
CA TRP A 9 -39.05 -10.71 -48.43
C TRP A 9 -38.60 -12.17 -48.55
N MET A 10 -37.58 -12.43 -49.38
CA MET A 10 -36.90 -13.72 -49.40
C MET A 10 -36.08 -13.85 -48.10
N ASP A 11 -36.45 -14.79 -47.24
CA ASP A 11 -35.63 -15.24 -46.12
C ASP A 11 -34.29 -15.77 -46.67
N SER A 12 -33.22 -15.00 -46.52
CA SER A 12 -31.87 -15.49 -46.72
C SER A 12 -31.53 -16.44 -45.57
N ALA A 13 -31.21 -17.70 -45.92
CA ALA A 13 -30.80 -18.71 -44.97
C ALA A 13 -29.61 -18.20 -44.10
N PRO A 14 -29.59 -18.50 -42.79
CA PRO A 14 -28.52 -18.08 -41.91
C PRO A 14 -27.17 -18.61 -42.40
N PHE A 15 -26.11 -17.80 -42.26
CA PHE A 15 -24.72 -18.06 -42.67
C PHE A 15 -24.19 -19.48 -42.34
N TRP A 16 -24.74 -20.10 -41.29
CA TRP A 16 -24.42 -21.44 -40.81
C TRP A 16 -24.91 -22.59 -41.68
N GLN A 17 -25.87 -22.37 -42.59
CA GLN A 17 -26.37 -23.41 -43.50
C GLN A 17 -25.59 -23.49 -44.82
N THR A 18 -24.90 -22.43 -45.23
CA THR A 18 -24.26 -22.35 -46.55
C THR A 18 -22.79 -22.78 -46.56
N ASN A 19 -22.09 -22.74 -45.43
CA ASN A 19 -20.66 -23.10 -45.36
C ASN A 19 -20.42 -24.33 -44.48
N GLY A 20 -20.23 -25.50 -45.11
CA GLY A 20 -20.05 -26.81 -44.49
C GLY A 20 -18.70 -27.07 -43.79
N SER A 21 -17.75 -26.14 -43.87
CA SER A 21 -16.39 -26.28 -43.33
C SER A 21 -15.72 -24.92 -43.10
N LEU A 22 -14.91 -24.82 -42.05
CA LEU A 22 -14.02 -23.68 -41.79
C LEU A 22 -12.56 -24.12 -42.01
N THR A 23 -11.93 -23.57 -43.04
CA THR A 23 -10.51 -23.81 -43.35
C THR A 23 -9.65 -22.72 -42.71
N PHE A 24 -8.74 -23.11 -41.81
CA PHE A 24 -7.68 -22.24 -41.30
C PHE A 24 -6.37 -22.50 -42.05
N PRO A 25 -5.38 -21.58 -42.03
CA PRO A 25 -4.07 -21.85 -42.59
C PRO A 25 -3.32 -22.95 -41.80
N GLY A 26 -2.81 -23.95 -42.53
CA GLY A 26 -2.40 -25.27 -42.02
C GLY A 26 -3.50 -26.30 -42.30
N ASP A 27 -3.16 -27.57 -42.56
CA ASP A 27 -4.08 -28.64 -43.01
C ASP A 27 -5.18 -29.07 -42.00
N ILE A 28 -5.78 -28.12 -41.28
CA ILE A 28 -6.84 -28.31 -40.30
C ILE A 28 -8.14 -27.89 -40.96
N ASN A 29 -8.88 -28.89 -41.44
CA ASN A 29 -10.17 -28.71 -42.09
C ASN A 29 -11.27 -29.16 -41.13
N LEU A 30 -11.88 -28.23 -40.40
CA LEU A 30 -12.93 -28.55 -39.43
C LEU A 30 -14.27 -28.67 -40.18
N ARG A 31 -14.75 -29.90 -40.37
CA ARG A 31 -16.08 -30.18 -40.91
C ARG A 31 -17.09 -30.16 -39.78
N TRP A 32 -18.24 -29.57 -40.06
CA TRP A 32 -19.33 -29.52 -39.08
C TRP A 32 -19.94 -30.91 -38.78
N GLU A 33 -19.68 -31.93 -39.58
CA GLU A 33 -20.12 -33.29 -39.27
C GLU A 33 -19.35 -33.88 -38.06
N ASP A 34 -18.08 -33.48 -37.88
CA ASP A 34 -17.23 -33.96 -36.80
C ASP A 34 -17.68 -33.43 -35.43
N TYR A 35 -18.28 -32.22 -35.35
CA TYR A 35 -18.83 -31.72 -34.08
C TYR A 35 -20.02 -32.56 -33.60
N LYS A 36 -20.84 -33.08 -34.52
CA LYS A 36 -22.03 -33.88 -34.20
C LYS A 36 -21.65 -35.23 -33.62
N GLU A 37 -20.51 -35.79 -34.00
CA GLU A 37 -20.02 -37.06 -33.43
C GLU A 37 -19.39 -36.87 -32.04
N ILE A 38 -18.72 -35.75 -31.78
CA ILE A 38 -18.09 -35.44 -30.49
C ILE A 38 -19.14 -35.16 -29.39
N VAL A 39 -20.33 -34.68 -29.75
CA VAL A 39 -21.37 -34.22 -28.81
C VAL A 39 -22.54 -35.21 -28.66
N GLN A 40 -22.50 -36.39 -29.30
CA GLN A 40 -23.51 -37.44 -29.08
C GLN A 40 -23.24 -38.19 -27.75
N PRO A 41 -24.05 -38.00 -26.68
CA PRO A 41 -23.82 -38.68 -25.40
C PRO A 41 -23.93 -40.21 -25.52
N ASP A 42 -24.65 -40.71 -26.53
CA ASP A 42 -24.90 -42.14 -26.73
C ASP A 42 -23.71 -42.91 -27.33
N LYS A 43 -22.68 -42.21 -27.84
CA LYS A 43 -21.46 -42.83 -28.40
C LYS A 43 -20.19 -42.55 -27.59
N ALA A 44 -20.27 -41.70 -26.56
CA ALA A 44 -19.14 -41.43 -25.69
C ALA A 44 -18.84 -42.67 -24.83
N SER A 45 -17.60 -43.18 -24.92
CA SER A 45 -17.17 -44.29 -24.06
C SER A 45 -17.37 -43.91 -22.59
N PHE A 46 -17.99 -44.78 -21.78
CA PHE A 46 -18.22 -44.56 -20.34
C PHE A 46 -16.95 -44.04 -19.63
N TRP A 47 -15.79 -44.59 -19.99
CA TRP A 47 -14.48 -44.18 -19.48
C TRP A 47 -14.10 -42.73 -19.78
N LEU A 48 -14.49 -42.21 -20.95
CA LEU A 48 -14.24 -40.82 -21.34
C LEU A 48 -15.11 -39.86 -20.51
N MET A 49 -16.37 -40.24 -20.26
CA MET A 49 -17.27 -39.45 -19.41
C MET A 49 -16.83 -39.47 -17.94
N LEU A 50 -16.38 -40.62 -17.44
CA LEU A 50 -15.80 -40.73 -16.09
C LEU A 50 -14.50 -39.93 -15.98
N GLY A 51 -13.63 -40.02 -16.99
CA GLY A 51 -12.39 -39.27 -17.06
C GLY A 51 -12.61 -37.76 -17.09
N SER A 52 -13.57 -37.28 -17.88
CA SER A 52 -13.91 -35.86 -17.94
C SER A 52 -14.51 -35.35 -16.64
N LEU A 53 -15.35 -36.15 -15.96
CA LEU A 53 -15.89 -35.83 -14.64
C LEU A 53 -14.77 -35.71 -13.59
N VAL A 54 -13.86 -36.68 -13.54
CA VAL A 54 -12.72 -36.65 -12.60
C VAL A 54 -11.82 -35.45 -12.88
N LEU A 55 -11.50 -35.19 -14.15
CA LEU A 55 -10.69 -34.04 -14.54
C LEU A 55 -11.38 -32.71 -14.20
N PHE A 56 -12.71 -32.64 -14.36
CA PHE A 56 -13.49 -31.49 -13.94
C PHE A 56 -13.44 -31.28 -12.41
N ILE A 57 -13.57 -32.35 -11.62
CA ILE A 57 -13.44 -32.28 -10.15
C ILE A 57 -12.03 -31.78 -9.76
N VAL A 58 -10.98 -32.37 -10.35
CA VAL A 58 -9.58 -31.94 -10.12
C VAL A 58 -9.40 -30.48 -10.52
N TRP A 59 -9.98 -30.06 -11.64
CA TRP A 59 -9.94 -28.68 -12.11
C TRP A 59 -10.63 -27.70 -11.15
N ILE A 60 -11.81 -28.03 -10.63
CA ILE A 60 -12.52 -27.19 -9.66
C ILE A 60 -11.73 -27.11 -8.34
N VAL A 61 -11.18 -28.22 -7.85
CA VAL A 61 -10.31 -28.22 -6.66
C VAL A 61 -9.07 -27.35 -6.89
N PHE A 62 -8.47 -27.42 -8.07
CA PHE A 62 -7.35 -26.58 -8.46
C PHE A 62 -7.72 -25.09 -8.46
N LEU A 63 -8.81 -24.72 -9.13
CA LEU A 63 -9.27 -23.33 -9.22
C LEU A 63 -9.62 -22.73 -7.84
N THR A 64 -10.22 -23.53 -6.96
CA THR A 64 -10.67 -23.06 -5.64
C THR A 64 -9.53 -22.92 -4.64
N PHE A 65 -8.62 -23.91 -4.54
CA PHE A 65 -7.60 -23.94 -3.49
C PHE A 65 -6.20 -23.52 -3.94
N TYR A 66 -5.82 -23.80 -5.19
CA TYR A 66 -4.43 -23.68 -5.64
C TYR A 66 -4.18 -22.46 -6.54
N LEU A 67 -5.17 -22.00 -7.31
CA LEU A 67 -5.02 -20.84 -8.18
C LEU A 67 -4.54 -19.60 -7.41
N SER A 68 -5.07 -19.36 -6.22
CA SER A 68 -4.68 -18.19 -5.40
C SER A 68 -3.22 -18.22 -4.95
N ARG A 69 -2.65 -19.40 -4.70
CA ARG A 69 -1.22 -19.58 -4.35
C ARG A 69 -0.30 -19.41 -5.55
N ILE A 70 -0.75 -19.74 -6.75
CA ILE A 70 0.02 -19.52 -7.98
C ILE A 70 -0.03 -18.04 -8.38
N LEU A 71 -1.19 -17.40 -8.27
CA LEU A 71 -1.35 -15.98 -8.58
C LEU A 71 -0.52 -15.08 -7.67
N GLY A 72 -0.29 -15.46 -6.41
CA GLY A 72 0.44 -14.64 -5.45
C GLY A 72 1.85 -14.25 -5.92
N PRO A 73 2.75 -15.22 -6.15
CA PRO A 73 4.10 -14.95 -6.66
C PRO A 73 4.12 -14.27 -8.03
N ILE A 74 3.15 -14.56 -8.92
CA ILE A 74 3.04 -13.90 -10.23
C ILE A 74 2.77 -12.40 -10.04
N VAL A 75 1.80 -12.06 -9.18
CA VAL A 75 1.50 -10.65 -8.86
C VAL A 75 2.68 -10.00 -8.15
N GLY A 76 3.35 -10.68 -7.21
CA GLY A 76 4.56 -10.19 -6.55
C GLY A 76 5.70 -9.89 -7.54
N PHE A 77 5.91 -10.76 -8.52
CA PHE A 77 6.88 -10.55 -9.59
C PHE A 77 6.52 -9.32 -10.45
N PHE A 78 5.25 -9.18 -10.84
CA PHE A 78 4.78 -8.03 -11.61
C PHE A 78 4.95 -6.72 -10.82
N LEU A 79 4.53 -6.69 -9.55
CA LEU A 79 4.69 -5.54 -8.66
C LEU A 79 6.16 -5.17 -8.48
N THR A 80 7.03 -6.16 -8.28
CA THR A 80 8.49 -5.95 -8.21
C THR A 80 9.04 -5.36 -9.51
N ARG A 81 8.56 -5.84 -10.67
CA ARG A 81 8.98 -5.32 -11.97
C ARG A 81 8.55 -3.87 -12.16
N VAL A 82 7.30 -3.54 -11.84
CA VAL A 82 6.77 -2.16 -11.91
C VAL A 82 7.52 -1.24 -10.95
N ALA A 83 7.81 -1.69 -9.72
CA ALA A 83 8.59 -0.93 -8.75
C ALA A 83 9.99 -0.59 -9.29
N ARG A 84 10.69 -1.56 -9.87
CA ARG A 84 12.01 -1.35 -10.49
C ARG A 84 11.95 -0.42 -11.70
N LEU A 85 10.90 -0.50 -12.51
CA LEU A 85 10.69 0.42 -13.64
C LEU A 85 10.49 1.87 -13.17
N LYS A 86 9.86 2.07 -12.01
CA LYS A 86 9.69 3.39 -11.38
C LYS A 86 10.95 3.87 -10.61
N GLY A 87 12.03 3.09 -10.61
CA GLY A 87 13.28 3.45 -9.93
C GLY A 87 13.35 3.06 -8.45
N TYR A 88 12.39 2.31 -7.92
CA TYR A 88 12.44 1.82 -6.54
C TYR A 88 13.21 0.51 -6.45
N ASN A 89 14.24 0.48 -5.60
CA ASN A 89 15.05 -0.71 -5.31
C ASN A 89 14.40 -1.59 -4.22
N GLY A 90 13.17 -2.04 -4.46
CA GLY A 90 12.39 -2.89 -3.55
C GLY A 90 12.07 -4.27 -4.12
N TYR A 91 11.92 -5.24 -3.24
CA TYR A 91 11.43 -6.58 -3.56
C TYR A 91 10.06 -6.82 -2.93
N VAL A 92 9.11 -7.30 -3.73
CA VAL A 92 7.77 -7.67 -3.29
C VAL A 92 7.61 -9.18 -3.37
N SER A 93 7.33 -9.81 -2.24
CA SER A 93 6.84 -11.18 -2.18
C SER A 93 5.40 -11.20 -1.70
N LEU A 94 4.60 -12.09 -2.27
CA LEU A 94 3.19 -12.25 -1.96
C LEU A 94 2.88 -13.74 -1.97
N GLY A 95 2.44 -14.28 -0.84
CA GLY A 95 2.19 -15.72 -0.68
C GLY A 95 0.96 -16.22 -1.42
N SER A 96 -0.18 -15.51 -1.30
CA SER A 96 -1.38 -15.85 -2.06
C SER A 96 -2.22 -14.63 -2.38
N PHE A 97 -2.79 -14.58 -3.59
CA PHE A 97 -3.64 -13.50 -4.06
C PHE A 97 -4.95 -14.05 -4.62
N SER A 98 -6.07 -13.45 -4.25
CA SER A 98 -7.39 -13.81 -4.76
C SER A 98 -8.19 -12.55 -5.09
N ILE A 99 -8.93 -12.59 -6.19
CA ILE A 99 -9.77 -11.48 -6.64
C ILE A 99 -11.20 -11.98 -6.85
N SER A 100 -12.16 -11.21 -6.35
CA SER A 100 -13.59 -11.43 -6.53
C SER A 100 -14.19 -10.20 -7.21
N LEU A 101 -14.25 -10.22 -8.54
CA LEU A 101 -14.68 -9.09 -9.36
C LEU A 101 -16.08 -8.60 -9.00
N MET A 102 -17.03 -9.52 -8.82
CA MET A 102 -18.42 -9.20 -8.47
C MET A 102 -18.54 -8.43 -7.14
N ALA A 103 -17.69 -8.75 -6.17
CA ALA A 103 -17.65 -8.09 -4.87
C ALA A 103 -16.64 -6.92 -4.82
N GLY A 104 -15.89 -6.67 -5.90
CA GLY A 104 -14.75 -5.74 -5.91
C GLY A 104 -13.74 -6.03 -4.81
N LYS A 105 -13.63 -7.29 -4.36
CA LYS A 105 -12.81 -7.71 -3.21
C LYS A 105 -11.50 -8.32 -3.70
N MET A 106 -10.39 -7.77 -3.26
CA MET A 106 -9.06 -8.34 -3.45
C MET A 106 -8.54 -8.81 -2.10
N MET A 107 -8.09 -10.04 -2.00
CA MET A 107 -7.52 -10.62 -0.79
C MET A 107 -6.08 -11.01 -1.05
N PHE A 108 -5.22 -10.77 -0.08
CA PHE A 108 -3.82 -11.17 -0.13
C PHE A 108 -3.40 -11.79 1.20
N ARG A 109 -2.38 -12.64 1.14
CA ARG A 109 -1.69 -13.18 2.31
C ARG A 109 -0.20 -13.13 2.11
N ASP A 110 0.51 -12.97 3.22
CA ASP A 110 1.96 -12.90 3.32
C ASP A 110 2.53 -11.88 2.32
N LEU A 111 2.06 -10.64 2.45
CA LEU A 111 2.56 -9.51 1.66
C LEU A 111 3.81 -8.96 2.35
N GLN A 112 4.95 -9.09 1.70
CA GLN A 112 6.21 -8.55 2.18
C GLN A 112 6.81 -7.63 1.11
N TRP A 113 7.12 -6.41 1.54
CA TRP A 113 7.92 -5.45 0.81
C TRP A 113 9.22 -5.24 1.57
N SER A 114 10.36 -5.32 0.89
CA SER A 114 11.67 -5.12 1.52
C SER A 114 12.55 -4.23 0.67
N THR A 115 13.11 -3.21 1.31
CA THR A 115 14.07 -2.24 0.76
C THR A 115 15.27 -2.13 1.70
N CYS A 116 16.31 -1.41 1.30
CA CYS A 116 17.49 -1.16 2.14
C CYS A 116 17.18 -0.31 3.39
N ASP A 117 16.13 0.53 3.33
CA ASP A 117 15.78 1.48 4.39
C ASP A 117 14.71 0.95 5.33
N TYR A 118 13.70 0.30 4.78
CA TYR A 118 12.57 -0.23 5.54
C TYR A 118 12.03 -1.51 4.92
N SER A 119 11.33 -2.29 5.74
CA SER A 119 10.50 -3.40 5.30
C SER A 119 9.09 -3.22 5.82
N PHE A 120 8.15 -3.75 5.05
CA PHE A 120 6.74 -3.80 5.37
C PHE A 120 6.31 -5.25 5.22
N ARG A 121 5.62 -5.78 6.22
CA ARG A 121 5.03 -7.12 6.19
C ARG A 121 3.57 -7.05 6.64
N CYS A 122 2.73 -7.85 6.02
CA CYS A 122 1.33 -7.99 6.39
C CYS A 122 0.95 -9.46 6.22
N ASN A 123 0.47 -10.08 7.29
CA ASN A 123 0.15 -11.51 7.31
C ASN A 123 -1.02 -11.81 6.36
N ASP A 124 -2.08 -11.03 6.47
CA ASP A 124 -3.25 -11.14 5.63
C ASP A 124 -4.01 -9.83 5.58
N GLY A 125 -4.76 -9.64 4.50
CA GLY A 125 -5.56 -8.44 4.34
C GLY A 125 -6.46 -8.53 3.14
N TRP A 126 -7.40 -7.61 3.10
CA TRP A 126 -8.28 -7.45 1.96
C TRP A 126 -8.60 -6.00 1.69
N ILE A 127 -8.85 -5.73 0.42
CA ILE A 127 -9.25 -4.44 -0.10
C ILE A 127 -10.61 -4.67 -0.77
N ILE A 128 -11.65 -4.02 -0.27
CA ILE A 128 -12.95 -3.98 -0.95
C ILE A 128 -13.08 -2.62 -1.61
N PHE A 129 -13.31 -2.65 -2.92
CA PHE A 129 -13.70 -1.50 -3.71
C PHE A 129 -15.14 -1.68 -4.19
N SER A 130 -16.10 -1.05 -3.49
CA SER A 130 -17.52 -1.11 -3.81
C SER A 130 -17.88 -0.16 -4.95
N TYR A 131 -17.41 -0.46 -6.16
CA TYR A 131 -17.60 0.39 -7.36
C TYR A 131 -19.06 0.69 -7.71
N TRP A 132 -20.00 -0.17 -7.30
CA TRP A 132 -21.43 -0.02 -7.57
C TRP A 132 -22.14 0.98 -6.65
N LYS A 133 -21.53 1.42 -5.55
CA LYS A 133 -22.16 2.42 -4.67
C LYS A 133 -22.15 3.78 -5.35
N PHE A 134 -23.29 4.48 -5.34
CA PHE A 134 -23.34 5.86 -5.82
C PHE A 134 -22.53 6.80 -4.90
N VAL A 135 -21.81 7.75 -5.50
CA VAL A 135 -21.12 8.84 -4.78
C VAL A 135 -21.48 10.14 -5.46
N SER A 136 -21.69 11.17 -4.66
CA SER A 136 -21.95 12.53 -5.14
C SER A 136 -20.78 12.99 -6.01
N ALA A 137 -21.06 13.58 -7.17
CA ALA A 137 -20.05 14.05 -8.12
C ALA A 137 -19.23 15.28 -7.63
N LYS A 138 -19.25 15.56 -6.32
CA LYS A 138 -18.48 16.65 -5.75
C LYS A 138 -17.04 16.16 -5.48
N PRO A 139 -16.03 16.99 -5.77
CA PRO A 139 -14.63 16.63 -5.51
C PRO A 139 -14.38 16.38 -4.03
N ILE A 140 -15.19 17.01 -3.16
CA ILE A 140 -15.07 16.87 -1.72
C ILE A 140 -16.31 16.11 -1.20
N PRO A 141 -16.10 14.91 -0.63
CA PRO A 141 -17.19 14.08 -0.17
C PRO A 141 -17.89 14.71 1.03
N ASN A 142 -19.21 14.64 1.06
CA ASN A 142 -19.96 15.02 2.24
C ASN A 142 -19.66 14.01 3.37
N PRO A 143 -19.74 14.42 4.65
CA PRO A 143 -19.55 13.50 5.78
C PRO A 143 -20.60 12.37 5.84
N SER A 144 -21.71 12.49 5.10
CA SER A 144 -22.76 11.49 4.92
C SER A 144 -22.48 10.47 3.81
N ASP A 145 -21.47 10.70 2.96
CA ASP A 145 -21.22 9.86 1.79
C ASP A 145 -20.62 8.52 2.20
N THR A 146 -21.04 7.43 1.56
CA THR A 146 -20.58 6.07 1.90
C THR A 146 -19.18 5.79 1.35
N SER A 147 -18.29 5.17 2.14
CA SER A 147 -16.98 4.72 1.64
C SER A 147 -17.11 3.67 0.55
N ARG A 148 -16.39 3.85 -0.55
CA ARG A 148 -16.18 2.82 -1.57
C ARG A 148 -14.93 1.99 -1.31
N LEU A 149 -13.90 2.57 -0.70
CA LEU A 149 -12.65 1.88 -0.43
C LEU A 149 -12.55 1.49 1.06
N HIS A 150 -12.45 0.19 1.31
CA HIS A 150 -12.23 -0.37 2.63
C HIS A 150 -11.02 -1.30 2.60
N LEU A 151 -9.99 -0.93 3.36
CA LEU A 151 -8.79 -1.73 3.56
C LEU A 151 -8.86 -2.35 4.95
N SER A 152 -8.68 -3.66 5.03
CA SER A 152 -8.54 -4.39 6.28
C SER A 152 -7.21 -5.12 6.25
N LEU A 153 -6.32 -4.82 7.21
CA LEU A 153 -4.99 -5.37 7.33
C LEU A 153 -4.85 -6.10 8.66
N ASN A 154 -4.17 -7.24 8.64
CA ASN A 154 -3.88 -8.01 9.85
C ASN A 154 -2.39 -8.34 9.92
N GLY A 155 -1.83 -8.25 11.14
CA GLY A 155 -0.41 -8.47 11.40
C GLY A 155 0.47 -7.48 10.64
N LEU A 156 0.11 -6.20 10.64
CA LEU A 156 0.89 -5.16 9.97
C LEU A 156 2.20 -4.96 10.72
N GLN A 157 3.33 -5.17 10.07
CA GLN A 157 4.65 -4.91 10.63
C GLN A 157 5.43 -3.96 9.72
N ILE A 158 5.77 -2.78 10.25
CA ILE A 158 6.62 -1.81 9.56
C ILE A 158 7.94 -1.75 10.31
N HIS A 159 9.04 -2.07 9.64
CA HIS A 159 10.37 -2.00 10.24
C HIS A 159 11.23 -1.02 9.47
N VAL A 160 11.55 0.11 10.10
CA VAL A 160 12.49 1.11 9.59
C VAL A 160 13.87 0.81 10.15
N TYR A 161 14.81 0.45 9.28
CA TYR A 161 16.19 0.11 9.66
C TYR A 161 17.11 1.30 9.49
N ASN A 162 17.04 1.98 8.34
CA ASN A 162 17.99 3.00 7.91
C ASN A 162 17.28 4.15 7.18
N ARG A 163 18.03 5.23 6.95
CA ARG A 163 17.64 6.35 6.08
C ARG A 163 18.75 6.67 5.10
N LEU A 164 19.01 5.75 4.18
CA LEU A 164 20.16 5.75 3.28
C LEU A 164 20.25 7.03 2.44
N SER A 165 19.13 7.63 2.05
CA SER A 165 19.10 8.89 1.30
C SER A 165 19.84 10.02 2.02
N ASN A 166 19.60 10.20 3.32
CA ASN A 166 20.30 11.21 4.12
C ASN A 166 21.80 10.89 4.23
N TYR A 167 22.14 9.63 4.47
CA TYR A 167 23.55 9.20 4.57
C TYR A 167 24.31 9.40 3.26
N ARG A 168 23.67 9.16 2.11
CA ARG A 168 24.24 9.46 0.79
C ARG A 168 24.47 10.95 0.60
N SER A 169 23.51 11.79 0.97
CA SER A 169 23.68 13.25 0.93
C SER A 169 24.88 13.68 1.78
N VAL A 170 24.98 13.20 3.01
CA VAL A 170 26.11 13.47 3.90
C VAL A 170 27.43 12.98 3.29
N ALA A 171 27.49 11.76 2.77
CA ALA A 171 28.71 11.20 2.19
C ALA A 171 29.18 11.95 0.94
N LYS A 172 28.25 12.48 0.14
CA LYS A 172 28.55 13.35 -1.00
C LYS A 172 29.29 14.62 -0.58
N TRP A 173 28.83 15.28 0.49
CA TRP A 173 29.52 16.46 1.04
C TRP A 173 30.96 16.16 1.48
N PHE A 174 31.23 14.95 1.98
CA PHE A 174 32.56 14.53 2.45
C PHE A 174 33.41 13.80 1.39
N GLY A 175 32.94 13.66 0.15
CA GLY A 175 33.65 12.92 -0.90
C GLY A 175 33.76 11.40 -0.65
N LEU A 176 32.91 10.84 0.21
CA LEU A 176 32.87 9.43 0.61
C LEU A 176 31.88 8.60 -0.23
N GLU A 177 31.49 9.08 -1.41
CA GLU A 177 30.50 8.44 -2.29
C GLU A 177 30.87 7.01 -2.68
N ARG A 178 32.17 6.70 -2.75
CA ARG A 178 32.69 5.36 -3.05
C ARG A 178 32.18 4.29 -2.07
N LEU A 179 31.86 4.64 -0.82
CA LEU A 179 31.27 3.72 0.16
C LEU A 179 29.91 3.18 -0.29
N PHE A 180 29.19 3.92 -1.14
CA PHE A 180 27.88 3.56 -1.65
C PHE A 180 27.91 3.03 -3.08
N GLY A 181 29.10 2.88 -3.68
CA GLY A 181 29.29 2.60 -5.12
C GLY A 181 28.69 1.29 -5.64
N SER A 182 28.30 0.36 -4.77
CA SER A 182 27.56 -0.88 -5.15
C SER A 182 26.05 -0.71 -5.12
N LEU A 183 25.52 0.26 -4.39
CA LEU A 183 24.09 0.55 -4.35
C LEU A 183 23.85 1.50 -5.50
N LYS A 184 23.43 0.94 -6.65
CA LYS A 184 23.01 1.66 -7.85
C LYS A 184 22.45 3.00 -7.40
N GLU A 185 23.08 4.10 -7.84
CA GLU A 185 22.52 5.43 -7.65
C GLU A 185 21.03 5.27 -7.92
N ASP A 186 20.20 5.57 -6.92
CA ASP A 186 18.84 5.96 -7.23
C ASP A 186 19.09 7.21 -8.05
N SER A 187 19.19 7.00 -9.37
CA SER A 187 19.52 8.04 -10.32
C SER A 187 18.65 9.19 -9.87
N SER A 188 19.30 10.27 -9.48
CA SER A 188 18.67 11.52 -9.16
C SER A 188 18.05 12.06 -10.45
N SER A 189 17.05 11.36 -10.96
CA SER A 189 15.95 11.84 -11.79
C SER A 189 14.91 12.55 -10.92
N SER A 190 15.32 13.00 -9.73
CA SER A 190 14.66 14.00 -8.92
C SER A 190 15.61 15.17 -8.67
N ALA A 191 16.25 15.68 -9.74
CA ALA A 191 15.94 17.07 -10.02
C ALA A 191 14.42 17.05 -10.19
N THR A 192 13.66 17.38 -9.14
CA THR A 192 12.20 17.39 -9.17
C THR A 192 11.83 18.07 -10.48
N ARG A 193 11.41 17.29 -11.48
CA ARG A 193 11.04 17.83 -12.76
C ARG A 193 9.86 18.72 -12.39
N LYS A 194 10.09 20.03 -12.36
CA LYS A 194 9.01 20.98 -12.09
C LYS A 194 7.99 20.68 -13.17
N LEU A 195 6.87 20.13 -12.74
CA LEU A 195 5.79 19.80 -13.64
C LEU A 195 5.40 21.11 -14.32
N THR A 196 5.14 21.04 -15.61
CA THR A 196 4.60 22.19 -16.31
C THR A 196 3.24 22.50 -15.69
N ARG A 197 2.82 23.76 -15.60
CA ARG A 197 1.51 24.15 -15.06
C ARG A 197 0.35 23.32 -15.63
N LYS A 198 0.40 22.97 -16.93
CA LYS A 198 -0.58 22.07 -17.57
C LYS A 198 -0.58 20.65 -16.99
N GLU A 199 0.61 20.09 -16.74
CA GLU A 199 0.75 18.75 -16.13
C GLU A 199 0.26 18.77 -14.67
N GLU A 200 0.45 19.88 -13.94
CA GLU A 200 -0.09 20.07 -12.59
C GLU A 200 -1.63 20.13 -12.61
N GLU A 201 -2.23 20.90 -13.53
CA GLU A 201 -3.68 20.99 -13.70
C GLU A 201 -4.32 19.65 -14.11
N GLU A 202 -3.67 18.90 -15.00
CA GLU A 202 -4.09 17.53 -15.36
C GLU A 202 -4.02 16.58 -14.16
N TRP A 203 -2.97 16.71 -13.36
CA TRP A 203 -2.78 15.88 -12.17
C TRP A 203 -3.79 16.21 -11.07
N ASP A 204 -4.12 17.49 -10.93
CA ASP A 204 -5.16 17.99 -10.06
C ASP A 204 -6.54 17.45 -10.46
N SER A 205 -6.89 17.47 -11.75
CA SER A 205 -8.15 16.90 -12.25
C SER A 205 -8.22 15.39 -12.02
N TYR A 206 -7.12 14.68 -12.25
CA TYR A 206 -7.03 13.25 -11.96
C TYR A 206 -7.20 12.95 -10.47
N TYR A 207 -6.59 13.76 -9.59
CA TYR A 207 -6.71 13.61 -8.15
C TYR A 207 -8.15 13.82 -7.68
N ASP A 208 -8.87 14.83 -8.18
CA ASP A 208 -10.29 15.03 -7.88
C ASP A 208 -11.17 13.87 -8.38
N SER A 209 -10.86 13.35 -9.57
CA SER A 209 -11.51 12.15 -10.11
C SER A 209 -11.26 10.93 -9.21
N LEU A 210 -10.05 10.76 -8.69
CA LEU A 210 -9.75 9.68 -7.75
C LEU A 210 -10.46 9.82 -6.40
N TRP A 211 -10.48 11.02 -5.81
CA TRP A 211 -11.13 11.21 -4.51
C TRP A 211 -12.65 11.18 -4.60
N SER A 212 -13.24 11.68 -5.69
CA SER A 212 -14.67 11.47 -5.98
C SER A 212 -14.97 9.99 -6.28
N LEU A 213 -14.00 9.23 -6.81
CA LEU A 213 -14.15 7.78 -6.99
C LEU A 213 -14.15 7.03 -5.66
N PHE A 214 -13.31 7.38 -4.69
CA PHE A 214 -13.18 6.62 -3.44
C PHE A 214 -14.12 7.10 -2.32
N GLY A 215 -14.45 8.40 -2.28
CA GLY A 215 -15.05 9.04 -1.13
C GLY A 215 -14.08 9.06 0.05
N TYR A 216 -14.57 8.76 1.27
CA TYR A 216 -13.66 8.51 2.39
C TYR A 216 -13.10 7.09 2.34
N ILE A 217 -11.83 6.93 2.74
CA ILE A 217 -11.15 5.65 2.82
C ILE A 217 -11.28 5.13 4.24
N LYS A 218 -11.85 3.93 4.39
CA LYS A 218 -11.89 3.21 5.66
C LYS A 218 -10.67 2.29 5.74
N LEU A 219 -9.85 2.45 6.77
CA LEU A 219 -8.69 1.62 7.04
C LEU A 219 -8.87 0.96 8.41
N ASP A 220 -8.87 -0.36 8.41
CA ASP A 220 -9.02 -1.21 9.58
C ASP A 220 -7.76 -2.06 9.73
N ILE A 221 -7.09 -1.98 10.87
CA ILE A 221 -5.85 -2.71 11.15
C ILE A 221 -6.07 -3.49 12.44
N ALA A 222 -6.20 -4.82 12.34
CA ALA A 222 -6.48 -5.68 13.49
C ALA A 222 -5.31 -5.70 14.50
N SER A 223 -4.08 -5.80 13.99
CA SER A 223 -2.87 -5.75 14.80
C SER A 223 -1.76 -5.07 14.01
N GLY A 224 -1.00 -4.20 14.68
CA GLY A 224 0.06 -3.43 14.04
C GLY A 224 1.27 -3.23 14.93
N THR A 225 2.44 -3.35 14.34
CA THR A 225 3.74 -3.15 14.99
C THR A 225 4.62 -2.27 14.11
N VAL A 226 5.12 -1.18 14.67
CA VAL A 226 6.10 -0.30 14.03
C VAL A 226 7.40 -0.38 14.82
N ILE A 227 8.46 -0.80 14.14
CA ILE A 227 9.80 -0.96 14.69
C ILE A 227 10.71 0.03 14.00
N ALA A 228 11.41 0.87 14.77
CA ALA A 228 12.47 1.72 14.26
C ALA A 228 13.77 1.40 15.01
N GLY A 229 14.71 0.80 14.31
CA GLY A 229 16.00 0.42 14.89
C GLY A 229 16.74 -0.60 14.03
N ASN A 230 18.03 -0.72 14.31
CA ASN A 230 18.95 -1.62 13.61
C ASN A 230 19.78 -2.39 14.64
N ALA A 231 20.40 -3.50 14.23
CA ALA A 231 21.35 -4.26 15.04
C ALA A 231 22.55 -3.42 15.50
N MET A 232 22.85 -2.31 14.81
CA MET A 232 23.91 -1.37 15.18
C MET A 232 23.52 -0.40 16.31
N LEU A 233 22.27 -0.43 16.76
CA LEU A 233 21.77 0.42 17.84
C LEU A 233 21.49 -0.41 19.10
N PRO A 234 21.78 0.12 20.29
CA PRO A 234 21.57 -0.61 21.54
C PRO A 234 20.09 -0.89 21.85
N SER A 235 19.22 0.02 21.43
CA SER A 235 17.77 -0.10 21.61
C SER A 235 17.04 0.22 20.31
N ALA A 236 15.93 -0.46 20.07
CA ALA A 236 14.96 -0.16 19.03
C ALA A 236 13.69 0.46 19.62
N PHE A 237 13.11 1.40 18.90
CA PHE A 237 11.77 1.91 19.18
C PHE A 237 10.74 0.93 18.64
N VAL A 238 9.81 0.51 19.49
CA VAL A 238 8.76 -0.45 19.15
C VAL A 238 7.41 0.12 19.59
N LEU A 239 6.53 0.36 18.62
CA LEU A 239 5.14 0.75 18.82
C LEU A 239 4.25 -0.41 18.42
N ILE A 240 3.37 -0.83 19.32
CA ILE A 240 2.40 -1.92 19.10
C ILE A 240 1.01 -1.35 19.35
N PHE A 241 0.04 -1.73 18.54
CA PHE A 241 -1.37 -1.39 18.71
C PHE A 241 -2.26 -2.52 18.20
N GLU A 242 -3.47 -2.56 18.74
CA GLU A 242 -4.52 -3.51 18.37
C GLU A 242 -5.75 -2.73 17.92
N ASN A 243 -6.55 -3.33 17.02
CA ASN A 243 -7.82 -2.81 16.55
C ASN A 243 -7.81 -1.30 16.21
N CYS A 244 -6.95 -0.89 15.26
CA CYS A 244 -6.91 0.48 14.78
C CYS A 244 -7.91 0.67 13.64
N VAL A 245 -8.95 1.46 13.88
CA VAL A 245 -9.93 1.86 12.86
C VAL A 245 -9.72 3.33 12.55
N SER A 246 -9.44 3.63 11.29
CA SER A 246 -9.20 4.98 10.80
C SER A 246 -10.04 5.31 9.57
N LYS A 247 -10.38 6.59 9.46
CA LYS A 247 -11.13 7.18 8.36
C LYS A 247 -10.29 8.31 7.81
N ILE A 248 -9.93 8.20 6.53
CA ILE A 248 -9.21 9.23 5.79
C ILE A 248 -10.22 9.94 4.91
N VAL A 249 -10.40 11.24 5.13
CA VAL A 249 -11.39 12.08 4.48
C VAL A 249 -10.69 13.30 3.90
N LEU A 250 -11.08 13.68 2.68
CA LEU A 250 -10.72 14.97 2.11
C LEU A 250 -11.81 15.98 2.49
N LYS A 251 -11.43 17.12 3.09
CA LYS A 251 -12.35 18.19 3.51
C LYS A 251 -12.04 19.48 2.74
N GLU A 252 -13.06 20.32 2.58
CA GLU A 252 -12.89 21.70 2.10
C GLU A 252 -12.15 22.50 3.16
N PHE A 253 -11.19 23.31 2.72
CA PHE A 253 -10.55 24.28 3.60
C PHE A 253 -11.49 25.49 3.75
N PRO A 254 -11.92 25.85 4.98
CA PRO A 254 -13.00 26.84 5.19
C PRO A 254 -12.63 28.30 4.88
N GLY A 255 -11.48 28.57 4.27
CA GLY A 255 -11.10 29.87 3.74
C GLY A 255 -9.62 29.91 3.39
N GLY A 256 -9.25 29.74 2.12
CA GLY A 256 -7.83 29.83 1.73
C GLY A 256 -7.53 29.50 0.28
N ILE A 257 -6.25 29.65 -0.06
CA ILE A 257 -5.64 29.31 -1.36
C ILE A 257 -5.36 27.79 -1.45
N ASP A 258 -5.32 27.11 -0.30
CA ASP A 258 -5.09 25.68 -0.19
C ASP A 258 -6.21 24.87 -0.86
N ARG A 259 -5.83 23.77 -1.51
CA ARG A 259 -6.77 22.96 -2.29
C ARG A 259 -7.79 22.26 -1.39
N ALA A 260 -7.29 21.53 -0.41
CA ALA A 260 -8.09 20.66 0.43
C ALA A 260 -7.34 20.31 1.72
N LEU A 261 -8.09 19.83 2.71
CA LEU A 261 -7.57 19.37 3.97
C LEU A 261 -7.70 17.84 4.06
N VAL A 262 -6.59 17.13 4.12
CA VAL A 262 -6.60 15.69 4.44
C VAL A 262 -6.81 15.54 5.94
N SER A 263 -7.91 14.91 6.31
CA SER A 263 -8.29 14.66 7.69
C SER A 263 -8.31 13.16 7.95
N VAL A 264 -7.38 12.70 8.78
CA VAL A 264 -7.32 11.32 9.27
C VAL A 264 -7.83 11.30 10.70
N VAL A 265 -8.91 10.58 10.93
CA VAL A 265 -9.46 10.35 12.27
C VAL A 265 -9.39 8.87 12.54
N GLY A 266 -8.71 8.47 13.61
CA GLY A 266 -8.61 7.08 13.99
C GLY A 266 -8.70 6.84 15.48
N ASP A 267 -9.19 5.64 15.80
CA ASP A 267 -9.26 5.09 17.14
C ASP A 267 -8.43 3.80 17.14
N ALA A 268 -7.58 3.62 18.15
CA ALA A 268 -6.75 2.43 18.33
C ALA A 268 -6.83 1.95 19.79
N GLU A 269 -6.70 0.64 19.98
CA GLU A 269 -6.74 -0.02 21.27
C GLU A 269 -5.35 -0.56 21.65
N ASN A 270 -5.14 -0.69 22.97
CA ASN A 270 -3.95 -1.31 23.56
C ASN A 270 -2.62 -0.80 22.96
N VAL A 271 -2.49 0.53 22.85
CA VAL A 271 -1.30 1.15 22.25
C VAL A 271 -0.17 1.16 23.26
N ARG A 272 0.96 0.58 22.87
CA ARG A 272 2.17 0.48 23.67
C ARG A 272 3.37 0.94 22.87
N ILE A 273 4.09 1.92 23.41
CA ILE A 273 5.37 2.40 22.89
C ILE A 273 6.46 1.99 23.87
N SER A 274 7.48 1.31 23.38
CA SER A 274 8.58 0.81 24.18
C SER A 274 9.92 0.96 23.49
N LEU A 275 10.96 1.06 24.32
CA LEU A 275 12.35 0.95 23.90
C LEU A 275 12.83 -0.46 24.29
N VAL A 276 13.11 -1.26 23.28
CA VAL A 276 13.50 -2.68 23.42
C VAL A 276 14.98 -2.80 23.13
N LYS A 277 15.72 -3.49 24.00
CA LYS A 277 17.16 -3.71 23.79
C LYS A 277 17.37 -4.64 22.60
N CYS A 278 18.26 -4.27 21.68
CA CYS A 278 18.65 -5.13 20.57
C CYS A 278 19.65 -6.18 21.05
N ALA A 279 19.26 -7.46 21.08
CA ALA A 279 20.18 -8.54 21.45
C ALA A 279 21.38 -8.65 20.48
N GLU A 280 21.14 -8.38 19.19
CA GLU A 280 22.19 -8.41 18.16
C GLU A 280 23.25 -7.32 18.31
N PHE A 281 22.99 -6.28 19.11
CA PHE A 281 23.97 -5.21 19.33
C PHE A 281 25.21 -5.70 20.07
N GLU A 282 25.07 -6.69 20.97
CA GLU A 282 26.21 -7.23 21.70
C GLU A 282 27.19 -8.00 20.80
N THR A 283 26.70 -8.55 19.69
CA THR A 283 27.52 -9.33 18.75
C THR A 283 27.95 -8.53 17.53
N LYS A 284 27.08 -7.65 17.01
CA LYS A 284 27.29 -6.90 15.76
C LYS A 284 27.58 -5.41 15.97
N GLY A 285 27.46 -4.91 17.19
CA GLY A 285 27.63 -3.49 17.48
C GLY A 285 29.05 -2.98 17.15
N PRO A 286 29.21 -1.69 16.80
CA PRO A 286 30.52 -1.13 16.52
C PRO A 286 31.40 -1.14 17.77
N ALA A 287 32.67 -1.56 17.60
CA ALA A 287 33.65 -1.64 18.69
C ALA A 287 33.81 -0.30 19.42
N TYR A 288 33.69 0.81 18.68
CA TYR A 288 33.80 2.18 19.18
C TYR A 288 32.43 2.88 19.23
N PHE A 289 31.48 2.33 19.98
CA PHE A 289 30.19 2.99 20.24
C PHE A 289 30.28 3.92 21.46
N ILE A 290 30.04 5.21 21.22
CA ILE A 290 29.97 6.27 22.24
C ILE A 290 28.49 6.52 22.55
N GLY A 291 28.01 6.01 23.68
CA GLY A 291 26.62 6.16 24.09
C GLY A 291 26.29 5.35 25.34
N ARG A 292 25.15 5.68 25.96
CA ARG A 292 24.66 5.03 27.18
C ARG A 292 24.29 3.56 26.90
N ARG A 293 24.89 2.61 27.63
CA ARG A 293 24.67 1.14 27.46
C ARG A 293 24.01 0.47 28.66
N ASP A 294 23.86 1.21 29.74
CA ASP A 294 23.31 0.70 30.99
C ASP A 294 21.87 0.22 30.80
N PRO A 295 21.49 -0.86 31.51
CA PRO A 295 20.19 -1.51 31.33
C PRO A 295 19.04 -0.55 31.65
N PRO A 296 17.85 -0.79 31.07
CA PRO A 296 16.67 0.00 31.38
C PRO A 296 16.39 -0.03 32.89
N PRO A 297 16.02 1.12 33.51
CA PRO A 297 15.74 1.21 34.94
C PRO A 297 14.62 0.27 35.41
N ARG A 298 13.69 -0.05 34.50
CA ARG A 298 12.63 -1.02 34.68
C ARG A 298 12.27 -1.66 33.36
N THR A 299 11.98 -2.94 33.35
CA THR A 299 11.39 -3.64 32.21
C THR A 299 9.96 -4.00 32.56
N MET A 300 9.02 -3.71 31.66
CA MET A 300 7.63 -4.16 31.79
C MET A 300 7.41 -5.24 30.71
N GLY A 301 8.08 -6.39 30.82
CA GLY A 301 8.18 -7.38 29.74
C GLY A 301 9.43 -7.14 28.87
N ASP A 302 9.28 -7.12 27.55
CA ASP A 302 10.41 -7.14 26.59
C ASP A 302 11.23 -5.84 26.50
N GLY A 303 10.78 -4.76 27.14
CA GLY A 303 11.48 -3.48 27.09
C GLY A 303 10.98 -2.44 28.08
N PHE A 304 11.57 -1.26 28.01
CA PHE A 304 11.15 -0.09 28.78
C PHE A 304 9.93 0.54 28.09
N ALA A 305 8.75 0.38 28.68
CA ALA A 305 7.52 1.00 28.17
C ALA A 305 7.55 2.51 28.44
N VAL A 306 7.54 3.33 27.39
CA VAL A 306 7.52 4.80 27.45
C VAL A 306 6.08 5.31 27.53
N LEU A 307 5.18 4.73 26.75
CA LEU A 307 3.76 5.04 26.76
C LEU A 307 2.99 3.73 26.73
N GLN A 308 2.00 3.60 27.59
CA GLN A 308 1.02 2.51 27.52
C GLN A 308 -0.36 3.12 27.71
N THR A 309 -1.28 2.85 26.81
CA THR A 309 -2.66 3.37 26.89
C THR A 309 -3.65 2.33 26.36
N ALA A 310 -4.76 2.15 27.07
CA ALA A 310 -5.80 1.20 26.63
C ALA A 310 -6.54 1.69 25.39
N HIS A 311 -6.77 3.01 25.29
CA HIS A 311 -7.42 3.63 24.15
C HIS A 311 -6.64 4.86 23.70
N LEU A 312 -6.52 5.03 22.39
CA LEU A 312 -5.91 6.18 21.76
C LEU A 312 -6.83 6.68 20.63
N LYS A 313 -7.19 7.95 20.68
CA LYS A 313 -7.84 8.61 19.53
C LYS A 313 -6.86 9.59 18.92
N PHE A 314 -6.65 9.52 17.62
CA PHE A 314 -5.76 10.44 16.92
C PHE A 314 -6.51 11.19 15.82
N TYR A 315 -6.19 12.46 15.69
CA TYR A 315 -6.69 13.35 14.65
C TYR A 315 -5.47 13.94 13.97
N TYR A 316 -5.34 13.75 12.67
CA TYR A 316 -4.28 14.32 11.87
C TYR A 316 -4.91 15.11 10.73
N ASN A 317 -4.62 16.41 10.69
CA ASN A 317 -5.08 17.27 9.61
C ASN A 317 -3.88 17.92 8.92
N GLN A 318 -3.86 17.83 7.60
CA GLN A 318 -2.81 18.41 6.77
C GLN A 318 -3.41 19.09 5.55
N SER A 319 -3.05 20.36 5.34
CA SER A 319 -3.36 21.08 4.11
C SER A 319 -2.61 20.49 2.92
N ILE A 320 -3.34 20.21 1.84
CA ILE A 320 -2.76 20.00 0.52
C ILE A 320 -2.62 21.37 -0.12
N LEU A 321 -1.37 21.75 -0.37
CA LEU A 321 -1.03 22.98 -1.08
C LEU A 321 -1.56 22.90 -2.52
N GLY A 322 -2.23 23.95 -2.96
CA GLY A 322 -2.68 24.09 -4.35
C GLY A 322 -1.57 24.58 -5.28
N ILE A 323 -1.90 24.74 -6.56
CA ILE A 323 -1.01 25.36 -7.55
C ILE A 323 -0.71 26.80 -7.11
N VAL A 324 0.57 27.17 -7.14
CA VAL A 324 1.06 28.50 -6.75
C VAL A 324 0.41 29.56 -7.66
N LYS A 325 -0.41 30.42 -7.06
CA LYS A 325 -0.98 31.61 -7.73
C LYS A 325 -0.03 32.81 -7.57
N GLU A 326 -0.24 33.86 -8.37
CA GLU A 326 0.55 35.10 -8.28
C GLU A 326 0.31 35.89 -6.98
N GLU A 327 -0.72 35.54 -6.22
CA GLU A 327 -1.07 36.17 -4.95
C GLU A 327 -0.10 35.77 -3.83
N VAL A 328 0.43 36.77 -3.13
CA VAL A 328 1.33 36.55 -1.98
C VAL A 328 0.51 36.03 -0.80
N GLN A 329 0.82 34.81 -0.35
CA GLN A 329 0.18 34.24 0.84
C GLN A 329 0.46 35.12 2.06
N SER A 330 -0.60 35.49 2.78
CA SER A 330 -0.46 36.31 3.98
C SER A 330 0.13 35.49 5.12
N LEU A 331 0.96 36.11 5.95
CA LEU A 331 1.58 35.45 7.10
C LEU A 331 0.63 35.25 8.29
N SER A 332 -0.57 35.85 8.28
CA SER A 332 -1.49 35.86 9.43
C SER A 332 -2.89 35.31 9.13
N VAL A 333 -3.30 35.27 7.86
CA VAL A 333 -4.59 34.78 7.39
C VAL A 333 -4.36 33.60 6.44
N ASP A 334 -5.18 32.55 6.56
CA ASP A 334 -5.15 31.34 5.72
C ASP A 334 -3.80 30.61 5.70
N GLN A 335 -3.24 30.40 6.89
CA GLN A 335 -2.03 29.59 7.06
C GLN A 335 -2.32 28.10 6.79
N PRO A 336 -1.37 27.38 6.18
CA PRO A 336 -1.52 25.96 5.95
C PRO A 336 -1.56 25.23 7.29
N VAL A 337 -2.50 24.29 7.41
CA VAL A 337 -2.69 23.51 8.64
C VAL A 337 -1.81 22.28 8.59
N TRP A 338 -1.01 22.08 9.63
CA TRP A 338 -0.35 20.81 9.91
C TRP A 338 -0.47 20.52 11.40
N GLU A 339 -1.51 19.75 11.75
CA GLU A 339 -1.81 19.42 13.14
C GLU A 339 -1.94 17.92 13.36
N SER A 340 -1.52 17.50 14.56
CA SER A 340 -1.63 16.12 15.01
C SER A 340 -2.03 16.13 16.49
N VAL A 341 -3.26 15.70 16.78
CA VAL A 341 -3.85 15.69 18.12
C VAL A 341 -4.04 14.24 18.56
N TRP A 342 -3.39 13.88 19.66
CA TRP A 342 -3.44 12.53 20.23
C TRP A 342 -4.14 12.60 21.58
N ARG A 343 -5.33 11.99 21.70
CA ARG A 343 -6.11 11.90 22.93
C ARG A 343 -5.93 10.53 23.55
N LEU A 344 -5.19 10.52 24.66
CA LEU A 344 -4.94 9.32 25.45
C LEU A 344 -6.13 9.07 26.38
N GLY A 345 -6.63 7.85 26.39
CA GLY A 345 -7.82 7.47 27.14
C GLY A 345 -7.57 7.15 28.62
N LYS A 346 -8.36 6.23 29.17
CA LYS A 346 -8.15 5.72 30.53
C LYS A 346 -6.97 4.74 30.56
N ASN A 347 -6.39 4.56 31.75
CA ASN A 347 -5.25 3.67 32.00
C ASN A 347 -4.01 4.02 31.16
N THR A 348 -3.77 5.32 30.96
CA THR A 348 -2.56 5.81 30.31
C THR A 348 -1.44 5.98 31.33
N VAL A 349 -0.29 5.36 31.07
CA VAL A 349 0.94 5.52 31.85
C VAL A 349 2.03 6.04 30.92
N VAL A 350 2.57 7.21 31.25
CA VAL A 350 3.73 7.79 30.56
C VAL A 350 4.94 7.71 31.47
N SER A 351 6.01 7.13 30.95
CA SER A 351 7.24 6.83 31.67
C SER A 351 8.40 7.39 30.89
N TYR A 352 8.75 8.63 31.14
CA TYR A 352 9.87 9.28 30.48
C TYR A 352 10.91 9.72 31.51
N GLY A 353 12.19 9.48 31.22
CA GLY A 353 13.28 9.80 32.14
C GLY A 353 14.63 9.86 31.41
N PRO A 354 15.72 10.17 32.13
CA PRO A 354 17.03 10.41 31.53
C PRO A 354 17.57 9.22 30.72
N TRP A 355 17.21 7.99 31.10
CA TRP A 355 17.59 6.80 30.34
C TRP A 355 16.86 6.74 28.99
N ALA A 356 15.55 6.96 28.97
CA ALA A 356 14.75 6.95 27.75
C ALA A 356 15.16 8.09 26.81
N ASP A 357 15.47 9.26 27.36
CA ASP A 357 15.95 10.40 26.57
C ASP A 357 17.32 10.11 25.93
N ALA A 358 18.25 9.49 26.66
CA ALA A 358 19.54 9.09 26.09
C ALA A 358 19.37 8.11 24.91
N GLN A 359 18.48 7.12 25.02
CA GLN A 359 18.18 6.19 23.93
C GLN A 359 17.49 6.89 22.74
N ARG A 360 16.57 7.83 23.01
CA ARG A 360 15.93 8.65 21.98
C ARG A 360 16.97 9.45 21.19
N VAL A 361 17.93 10.10 21.86
CA VAL A 361 19.00 10.87 21.20
C VAL A 361 19.81 9.98 20.26
N LEU A 362 20.16 8.76 20.70
CA LEU A 362 20.90 7.81 19.87
C LEU A 362 20.11 7.41 18.61
N LEU A 363 18.83 7.04 18.76
CA LEU A 363 17.95 6.72 17.65
C LEU A 363 17.77 7.91 16.70
N TYR A 364 17.54 9.10 17.25
CA TYR A 364 17.34 10.32 16.47
C TYR A 364 18.57 10.65 15.64
N ASN A 365 19.75 10.70 16.26
CA ASN A 365 21.00 11.01 15.56
C ASN A 365 21.33 9.97 14.49
N TYR A 366 20.90 8.72 14.67
CA TYR A 366 21.06 7.68 13.67
C TYR A 366 20.10 7.84 12.47
N PHE A 367 18.82 8.11 12.69
CA PHE A 367 17.88 8.28 11.57
C PHE A 367 17.97 9.66 10.91
N PHE A 368 18.43 10.65 11.67
CA PHE A 368 18.53 12.06 11.30
C PHE A 368 19.92 12.59 11.67
N PRO A 369 20.96 12.16 10.94
CA PRO A 369 22.30 12.71 11.15
C PRO A 369 22.28 14.23 10.88
N PRO A 370 22.95 15.04 11.72
CA PRO A 370 22.98 16.48 11.52
C PRO A 370 23.71 16.82 10.22
N GLU A 371 23.09 17.66 9.38
CA GLU A 371 23.67 18.10 8.11
C GLU A 371 24.83 19.09 8.32
N GLN A 372 24.84 19.78 9.47
CA GLN A 372 25.87 20.73 9.86
C GLN A 372 26.39 20.37 11.25
N ARG A 373 27.70 20.33 11.41
CA ARG A 373 28.34 20.37 12.72
C ARG A 373 28.96 21.74 12.88
N THR A 374 28.61 22.43 13.97
CA THR A 374 29.40 23.57 14.42
C THR A 374 30.79 23.05 14.72
N VAL A 375 31.80 23.55 14.01
CA VAL A 375 33.19 23.26 14.33
C VAL A 375 33.43 23.86 15.72
N ASP A 376 33.80 23.03 16.69
CA ASP A 376 34.28 23.53 17.97
C ASP A 376 35.54 24.34 17.66
N VAL A 377 35.44 25.67 17.80
CA VAL A 377 36.57 26.57 17.62
C VAL A 377 37.52 26.31 18.79
N THR A 378 38.57 25.55 18.54
CA THR A 378 39.68 25.31 19.47
C THR A 378 40.54 26.54 19.68
#